data_AF-A0A962E6Z7-F1
#
_entry.id   AF-A0A962E6Z7-F1
#
_cell.length_a   1.000
_cell.length_b   1.000
_cell.length_c   1.000
_cell.angle_alpha   90.00
_cell.angle_beta   90.00
_cell.angle_gamma   90.00
#
_symmetry.space_group_name_H-M   'P 1'
#
loop_
_entity.id
_entity.type
_entity.pdbx_description
1 polymer ?
#
loop_
_entity_poly.entity_id
_entity_poly.type
_entity_poly.pdbx_seq_one_letter_code
_entity_poly.pdbx_strand_id
1 'polypeptide(L)' 'MAAHLRRRYEAGFVTDIDSEIVPPGLNEEVIRLISAKKEEPEWLTDWRLAAYRHWLTMTPPDWAHLQIDPIDFQAIS' A
#
# COMPACT_ATOMS: atom_id res chain seq x y z
N MET A 1 -32.16 8.28 33.83
CA MET A 1 -30.80 8.62 33.35
C MET A 1 -30.56 8.02 31.98
N ALA A 2 -30.44 8.86 30.93
CA ALA A 2 -29.64 8.63 29.70
C ALA A 2 -30.15 9.56 28.58
N ALA A 3 -29.71 10.81 28.55
CA ALA A 3 -30.12 11.79 27.53
C ALA A 3 -28.93 12.40 26.75
N HIS A 4 -27.72 11.81 26.80
CA HIS A 4 -26.51 12.49 26.31
C HIS A 4 -25.72 11.75 25.21
N LEU A 5 -26.17 10.61 24.70
CA LEU A 5 -25.45 9.85 23.65
C LEU A 5 -25.83 10.21 22.20
N ARG A 6 -26.65 11.25 21.96
CA ARG A 6 -27.11 11.61 20.59
C ARG A 6 -26.44 12.84 19.98
N ARG A 7 -25.44 13.44 20.64
CA ARG A 7 -24.70 14.57 20.05
C ARG A 7 -23.60 14.01 19.13
N ARG A 8 -23.83 14.10 17.82
CA ARG A 8 -22.76 13.91 16.82
C ARG A 8 -21.78 15.07 16.99
N TYR A 9 -20.49 14.76 17.01
CA TYR A 9 -19.42 15.75 17.16
C TYR A 9 -19.39 16.66 15.93
N GLU A 10 -19.76 17.93 16.08
CA GLU A 10 -19.89 18.90 14.98
C GLU A 10 -18.56 19.56 14.59
N ALA A 11 -17.53 19.48 15.45
CA ALA A 11 -16.22 20.12 15.24
C ALA A 11 -15.20 19.22 14.51
N GLY A 12 -15.64 18.49 13.49
CA GLY A 12 -14.74 17.68 12.66
C GLY A 12 -13.93 18.55 11.70
N PHE A 13 -12.61 18.35 11.64
CA PHE A 13 -11.77 18.91 10.58
C PHE A 13 -11.77 17.94 9.39
N VAL A 14 -12.17 18.43 8.21
CA VAL A 14 -12.06 17.69 6.95
C VAL A 14 -11.08 18.45 6.06
N THR A 15 -10.07 17.74 5.59
CA THR A 15 -9.15 18.26 4.57
C THR A 15 -9.27 17.32 3.38
N ASP A 16 -9.74 17.85 2.26
CA ASP A 16 -9.71 17.12 0.99
C ASP A 16 -8.24 16.99 0.56
N ILE A 17 -7.75 15.76 0.52
CA ILE A 17 -6.41 15.42 0.04
C ILE A 17 -6.60 14.81 -1.34
N ASP A 18 -5.92 15.37 -2.33
CA ASP A 18 -5.89 14.77 -3.65
C ASP A 18 -5.16 13.43 -3.58
N SER A 19 -5.78 12.38 -4.12
CA SER A 19 -5.27 11.02 -4.05
C SER A 19 -5.40 10.37 -5.40
N GLU A 20 -4.31 9.77 -5.87
CA GLU A 20 -4.28 9.07 -7.13
C GLU A 20 -4.06 7.59 -6.88
N ILE A 21 -4.94 6.79 -7.48
CA ILE A 21 -4.95 5.34 -7.32
C ILE A 21 -4.29 4.71 -8.54
N VAL A 22 -3.34 3.80 -8.30
CA VAL A 22 -2.75 2.95 -9.34
C VAL A 22 -3.57 1.68 -9.50
N PRO A 23 -3.54 1.03 -10.69
CA PRO A 23 -4.22 -0.25 -10.88
C PRO A 23 -3.81 -1.28 -9.81
N PRO A 24 -4.72 -2.19 -9.43
CA PRO A 24 -4.42 -3.21 -8.46
C PRO A 24 -3.25 -4.09 -8.91
N GLY A 25 -2.42 -4.45 -7.93
CA GLY A 25 -1.37 -5.44 -8.07
C GLY A 25 0.05 -4.87 -8.23
N LEU A 26 1.01 -5.62 -7.70
CA LEU A 26 2.41 -5.24 -7.68
C LEU A 26 3.16 -5.87 -8.85
N ASN A 27 3.57 -5.03 -9.81
CA ASN A 27 4.36 -5.41 -10.98
C ASN A 27 5.41 -4.34 -11.34
N GLU A 28 6.29 -4.64 -12.30
CA GLU A 28 7.36 -3.72 -12.72
C GLU A 28 6.83 -2.39 -13.31
N GLU A 29 5.68 -2.41 -13.99
CA GLU A 29 5.08 -1.20 -14.58
C GLU A 29 4.59 -0.24 -13.50
N VAL A 30 3.94 -0.77 -12.46
CA VAL A 30 3.51 0.01 -11.28
C VAL A 30 4.72 0.58 -10.54
N ILE A 31 5.80 -0.18 -10.39
CA ILE A 31 7.05 0.31 -9.78
C ILE A 31 7.64 1.47 -10.59
N ARG A 32 7.70 1.36 -11.93
CA ARG A 32 8.18 2.42 -12.81
C ARG A 32 7.29 3.65 -12.76
N LEU A 33 5.98 3.47 -12.71
CA LEU A 33 5.01 4.56 -12.59
C LEU A 33 5.19 5.31 -11.26
N ILE A 34 5.32 4.61 -10.14
CA ILE A 34 5.57 5.21 -8.82
C ILE A 34 6.90 5.98 -8.82
N SER A 35 7.94 5.38 -9.41
CA SER A 35 9.28 6.00 -9.48
C SER A 35 9.25 7.29 -10.30
N ALA A 36 8.63 7.26 -11.48
CA ALA A 36 8.48 8.41 -12.37
C ALA A 36 7.71 9.55 -11.71
N LYS A 37 6.62 9.25 -10.99
CA LYS A 37 5.84 10.25 -10.25
C LYS A 37 6.61 10.93 -9.12
N LYS A 38 7.58 10.22 -8.54
CA LYS A 38 8.42 10.73 -7.46
C LYS A 38 9.69 11.43 -7.98
N GLU A 39 9.85 11.54 -9.30
CA GLU A 39 11.03 12.10 -9.95
C GLU A 39 12.32 11.44 -9.45
N GLU A 40 12.26 10.13 -9.20
CA GLU A 40 13.39 9.38 -8.67
C GLU A 40 14.49 9.23 -9.75
N PRO A 41 15.78 9.29 -9.35
CA PRO A 41 16.88 9.03 -10.27
C PRO A 41 16.86 7.57 -10.75
N GLU A 42 17.43 7.33 -11.93
CA GLU A 42 17.39 6.02 -12.61
C GLU A 42 17.91 4.88 -11.72
N TRP A 43 19.01 5.09 -11.01
CA TRP A 43 19.59 4.09 -10.11
C TRP A 43 18.64 3.64 -9.00
N LEU A 44 17.73 4.51 -8.53
CA LEU A 44 16.76 4.17 -7.50
C LEU A 44 15.61 3.35 -8.08
N THR A 45 15.20 3.65 -9.31
CA THR A 45 14.24 2.83 -10.07
C THR A 45 14.79 1.41 -10.25
N ASP A 46 16.05 1.29 -10.68
CA ASP A 46 16.70 -0.01 -10.86
C ASP A 46 16.84 -0.78 -9.55
N TRP A 47 17.14 -0.08 -8.46
CA TRP A 47 17.19 -0.69 -7.13
C TRP A 47 15.82 -1.24 -6.70
N ARG A 48 14.74 -0.49 -6.92
CA ARG A 48 13.36 -0.97 -6.65
C ARG A 48 13.00 -2.19 -7.49
N LEU A 49 13.36 -2.19 -8.77
CA LEU A 49 13.11 -3.32 -9.67
C LEU A 49 13.90 -4.56 -9.25
N ALA A 50 15.17 -4.39 -8.85
CA ALA A 50 15.98 -5.48 -8.31
C ALA A 50 15.39 -6.05 -7.02
N ALA A 51 14.91 -5.19 -6.11
CA ALA A 51 14.24 -5.63 -4.88
C ALA A 51 12.95 -6.41 -5.17
N TYR A 52 12.13 -5.96 -6.12
CA TYR A 52 10.92 -6.67 -6.54
C TYR A 52 11.24 -8.06 -7.12
N ARG A 53 12.22 -8.14 -8.03
CA ARG A 53 12.67 -9.42 -8.60
C ARG A 53 13.21 -10.37 -7.53
N HIS A 54 13.95 -9.86 -6.55
CA HIS A 54 14.41 -10.67 -5.43
C HIS A 54 13.23 -11.16 -4.59
N TRP A 55 12.29 -10.28 -4.25
CA TRP A 55 11.10 -10.61 -3.46
C TRP A 55 10.25 -11.72 -4.11
N LEU A 56 10.10 -11.74 -5.43
CA LEU A 56 9.41 -12.81 -6.15
C LEU A 56 10.03 -14.21 -5.93
N THR A 57 11.31 -14.28 -5.56
CA THR A 57 12.00 -15.55 -5.26
C THR A 57 11.92 -15.96 -3.79
N MET A 58 11.40 -15.09 -2.93
CA MET A 58 11.34 -15.35 -1.49
C MET A 58 10.10 -16.17 -1.14
N THR A 59 10.29 -17.12 -0.22
CA THR A 59 9.16 -17.82 0.41
C THR A 59 8.64 -16.99 1.57
N PRO A 60 7.31 -16.84 1.72
CA PRO A 60 6.73 -16.23 2.91
C PRO A 60 7.20 -16.95 4.18
N PRO A 61 7.64 -16.23 5.22
CA PRO A 61 8.07 -16.85 6.47
C PRO A 61 6.88 -17.43 7.25
N ASP A 62 7.10 -18.59 7.87
CA ASP A 62 6.10 -19.37 8.62
C ASP A 62 6.46 -19.61 10.10
N TRP A 63 7.55 -18.99 10.59
CA TRP A 63 8.06 -19.19 11.95
C TRP A 63 7.12 -18.71 13.07
N ALA A 64 6.12 -17.88 12.75
CA ALA A 64 5.15 -17.38 13.71
C ALA A 64 3.92 -18.31 13.77
N HIS A 65 3.38 -18.54 14.98
CA HIS A 65 2.13 -19.27 15.16
C HIS A 65 0.91 -18.41 14.78
N LEU A 66 0.76 -18.16 13.48
CA LEU A 66 -0.31 -17.37 12.90
C LEU A 66 -1.20 -18.26 12.01
N GLN A 67 -2.51 -18.07 12.10
CA GLN A 67 -3.50 -18.67 11.21
C GLN A 67 -3.98 -17.55 10.28
N ILE A 68 -3.24 -17.32 9.19
CA ILE A 68 -3.53 -16.26 8.21
C ILE A 68 -3.63 -16.91 6.84
N ASP A 69 -4.68 -16.56 6.10
CA ASP A 69 -4.85 -16.99 4.72
C ASP A 69 -3.76 -16.40 3.82
N PRO A 70 -3.41 -17.05 2.70
CA PRO A 70 -2.45 -16.49 1.75
C PRO A 70 -2.86 -15.08 1.30
N ILE A 71 -1.90 -14.15 1.33
CA ILE A 71 -2.12 -12.78 0.88
C ILE A 71 -2.07 -12.75 -0.64
N ASP A 72 -3.16 -12.32 -1.28
CA ASP A 72 -3.17 -11.99 -2.70
C ASP A 72 -2.63 -10.57 -2.92
N PHE A 73 -1.33 -10.45 -3.14
CA PHE A 73 -0.68 -9.17 -3.42
C PHE A 73 -1.13 -8.52 -4.74
N GLN A 74 -1.78 -9.27 -5.63
CA GLN A 74 -2.26 -8.75 -6.91
C GLN A 74 -3.68 -8.14 -6.81
N ALA A 75 -4.41 -8.42 -5.73
CA ALA A 75 -5.74 -7.86 -5.47
C ALA A 75 -5.73 -6.50 -4.75
N ILE A 76 -4.56 -5.98 -4.36
CA ILE A 76 -4.43 -4.77 -3.53
C ILE A 76 -4.29 -3.52 -4.42
N SER A 77 -5.02 -2.44 -4.09
CA SER A 77 -4.97 -1.12 -4.74
C SER A 77 -4.99 0.01 -3.72
#